data_AF-A0A948D423-F1
#
_entry.id   AF-A0A948D423-F1
#
_cell.length_a   1.000
_cell.length_b   1.000
_cell.length_c   1.000
_cell.angle_alpha   90.00
_cell.angle_beta   90.00
_cell.angle_gamma   90.00
#
_symmetry.space_group_name_H-M   'P 1'
#
loop_
_entity.id
_entity.type
_entity.pdbx_description
1 polymer ?
#
loop_
_entity_poly.entity_id
_entity_poly.type
_entity_poly.pdbx_seq_one_letter_code
_entity_poly.pdbx_strand_id
1 'polypeptide(L)'
;IKYYSFENALLTSKEINEIYCHFLKTDFVSLFAATNMYDDFAETYAMYVHVILQNRPWKIRIMKEGKKESEITTPIFDKRCEAKKSYLDKMFR
;
A
#
# COMPACT_ATOMS: atom_id res chain seq x y z
N ILE A 1 24.04 10.23 6.76
CA ILE A 1 23.49 8.93 6.29
C ILE A 1 22.37 9.22 5.30
N LYS A 2 22.42 8.68 4.07
CA LYS A 2 21.31 8.81 3.10
C LYS A 2 20.37 7.62 3.29
N TYR A 3 19.26 7.84 3.98
CA TYR A 3 18.30 6.79 4.33
C TYR A 3 17.51 6.21 3.13
N TYR A 4 17.64 6.81 1.95
CA TYR A 4 16.93 6.42 0.72
C TYR A 4 17.87 6.33 -0.50
N SER A 5 19.09 5.83 -0.29
CA SER A 5 19.98 5.48 -1.40
C SER A 5 19.49 4.21 -2.10
N PHE A 6 19.43 4.23 -3.43
CA PHE A 6 19.07 3.04 -4.22
C PHE A 6 20.24 2.06 -4.40
N GLU A 7 21.44 2.37 -3.91
CA GLU A 7 22.65 1.55 -4.10
C GLU A 7 22.48 0.12 -3.56
N ASN A 8 21.67 -0.07 -2.52
CA ASN A 8 21.36 -1.39 -1.94
C ASN A 8 19.85 -1.69 -1.97
N ALA A 9 19.11 -1.12 -2.93
CA ALA A 9 17.68 -1.40 -3.04
C ALA A 9 17.46 -2.85 -3.46
N LEU A 10 16.55 -3.54 -2.75
CA LEU A 10 16.16 -4.92 -3.07
C LEU A 10 15.42 -5.04 -4.41
N LEU A 11 14.83 -3.94 -4.88
CA LEU A 11 13.96 -3.90 -6.04
C LEU A 11 14.48 -2.89 -7.05
N THR A 12 14.51 -3.29 -8.32
CA THR A 12 14.84 -2.42 -9.44
C THR A 12 13.59 -1.83 -10.08
N SER A 13 13.74 -0.73 -10.82
CA SER A 13 12.63 -0.10 -11.53
C SER A 13 11.97 -0.99 -12.59
N LYS A 14 12.68 -2.02 -13.08
CA LYS A 14 12.16 -2.98 -14.06
C LYS A 14 11.10 -3.91 -13.46
N GLU A 15 11.18 -4.17 -12.16
CA GLU A 15 10.33 -5.14 -11.46
C GLU A 15 9.04 -4.51 -10.92
N ILE A 16 8.89 -3.18 -10.99
CA ILE A 16 7.75 -2.44 -10.43
C ILE A 16 6.40 -3.02 -10.89
N ASN A 17 6.22 -3.22 -12.20
CA ASN A 17 4.94 -3.70 -12.72
C ASN A 17 4.61 -5.12 -12.24
N GLU A 18 5.60 -6.02 -12.22
CA GLU A 18 5.42 -7.39 -11.74
C GLU A 18 5.06 -7.40 -10.25
N ILE A 19 5.82 -6.66 -9.43
CA ILE A 19 5.60 -6.57 -7.98
C ILE A 19 4.22 -6.02 -7.67
N TYR A 20 3.78 -4.96 -8.34
CA TYR A 20 2.44 -4.42 -8.13
C TYR A 20 1.34 -5.36 -8.63
N CYS A 21 1.58 -6.15 -9.69
CA CYS A 21 0.66 -7.22 -10.09
C CYS A 21 0.50 -8.30 -9.01
N HIS A 22 1.59 -8.69 -8.35
CA HIS A 22 1.55 -9.63 -7.23
C HIS A 22 0.91 -9.02 -5.98
N PHE A 23 1.24 -7.77 -5.65
CA PHE A 23 0.68 -7.02 -4.54
C PHE A 23 -0.85 -6.96 -4.58
N LEU A 24 -1.43 -6.72 -5.76
CA LEU A 24 -2.88 -6.68 -5.93
C LEU A 24 -3.59 -8.01 -5.67
N LYS A 25 -2.86 -9.12 -5.55
CA LYS A 25 -3.40 -10.45 -5.18
C LYS A 25 -3.28 -10.73 -3.67
N THR A 26 -2.77 -9.79 -2.89
CA THR A 26 -2.58 -9.89 -1.43
C THR A 26 -3.53 -8.97 -0.67
N ASP A 27 -3.63 -9.12 0.65
CA ASP A 27 -4.46 -8.26 1.49
C ASP A 27 -3.70 -7.05 2.09
N PHE A 28 -2.44 -6.82 1.70
CA PHE A 28 -1.62 -5.73 2.22
C PHE A 28 -2.04 -4.37 1.64
N VAL A 29 -2.07 -3.33 2.48
CA VAL A 29 -2.45 -1.97 2.04
C VAL A 29 -1.33 -1.23 1.29
N SER A 30 -0.07 -1.62 1.49
CA SER A 30 1.12 -1.08 0.84
C SER A 30 2.19 -2.17 0.69
N LEU A 31 3.21 -1.94 -0.14
CA LEU A 31 4.36 -2.87 -0.23
C LEU A 31 5.17 -2.87 1.08
N PHE A 32 5.14 -1.79 1.85
CA PHE A 32 5.83 -1.70 3.13
C PHE A 32 5.14 -2.57 4.19
N ALA A 33 3.81 -2.62 4.18
CA ALA A 33 3.01 -3.53 4.98
C ALA A 33 3.38 -5.01 4.77
N ALA A 34 3.89 -5.38 3.58
CA ALA A 34 4.27 -6.76 3.27
C ALA A 34 5.61 -7.20 3.90
N THR A 35 6.35 -6.30 4.56
CA THR A 35 7.70 -6.61 5.07
C THR A 35 7.69 -7.36 6.40
N ASN A 36 6.74 -7.07 7.30
CA ASN A 36 6.52 -7.80 8.55
C ASN A 36 5.12 -7.52 9.12
N MET A 37 4.68 -8.30 10.11
CA MET A 37 3.33 -8.20 10.67
C MET A 37 3.05 -6.88 11.42
N TYR A 38 4.08 -6.28 12.02
CA TYR A 38 3.90 -5.05 12.81
C TYR A 38 3.68 -3.87 11.87
N ASP A 39 4.46 -3.81 10.79
CA ASP A 39 4.29 -2.82 9.73
C ASP A 39 2.96 -3.03 8.99
N ASP A 40 2.51 -4.28 8.78
CA ASP A 40 1.18 -4.54 8.21
C ASP A 40 0.06 -3.90 9.05
N PHE A 41 0.08 -4.12 10.36
CA PHE A 41 -0.90 -3.51 11.25
C PHE A 41 -0.79 -1.99 11.26
N ALA A 42 0.43 -1.45 11.42
CA ALA A 42 0.67 -0.01 11.49
C ALA A 42 0.23 0.72 10.21
N GLU A 43 0.60 0.19 9.05
CA GLU A 43 0.21 0.72 7.75
C GLU A 43 -1.30 0.62 7.53
N THR A 44 -1.91 -0.52 7.86
CA THR A 44 -3.36 -0.70 7.74
C THR A 44 -4.11 0.29 8.63
N TYR A 45 -3.66 0.48 9.87
CA TYR A 45 -4.24 1.44 10.80
C TYR A 45 -4.10 2.88 10.29
N ALA A 46 -2.88 3.28 9.87
CA ALA A 46 -2.64 4.61 9.33
C ALA A 46 -3.50 4.89 8.10
N MET A 47 -3.61 3.91 7.20
CA MET A 47 -4.47 3.99 6.02
C MET A 47 -5.94 4.11 6.40
N TYR A 48 -6.40 3.36 7.41
CA TYR A 48 -7.78 3.44 7.90
C TYR A 48 -8.10 4.83 8.47
N VAL A 49 -7.26 5.35 9.36
CA VAL A 49 -7.45 6.69 9.94
C VAL A 49 -7.47 7.75 8.84
N HIS A 50 -6.50 7.71 7.92
CA HIS A 50 -6.37 8.74 6.89
C HIS A 50 -7.49 8.67 5.83
N VAL A 51 -7.79 7.47 5.33
CA VAL A 51 -8.74 7.29 4.24
C VAL A 51 -10.18 7.26 4.74
N ILE A 52 -10.46 6.49 5.80
CA ILE A 52 -11.82 6.25 6.28
C ILE A 52 -12.24 7.35 7.25
N LEU A 53 -11.49 7.58 8.33
CA LEU A 53 -11.90 8.53 9.37
C LEU A 53 -11.74 9.99 8.93
N GLN A 54 -10.69 10.30 8.17
CA GLN A 54 -10.42 11.66 7.69
C GLN A 54 -10.95 11.93 6.28
N ASN A 55 -11.54 10.94 5.58
CA ASN A 55 -12.00 11.06 4.20
C ASN A 55 -10.93 11.58 3.22
N ARG A 56 -9.67 11.19 3.39
CA ARG A 56 -8.56 11.57 2.51
C ARG A 56 -8.16 10.39 1.61
N PRO A 57 -8.70 10.29 0.39
CA PRO A 57 -8.41 9.17 -0.48
C PRO A 57 -6.94 9.17 -0.88
N TRP A 58 -6.30 8.02 -0.72
CA TRP A 58 -4.91 7.81 -1.11
C TRP A 58 -4.84 6.94 -2.37
N LYS A 59 -3.88 7.22 -3.25
CA LYS A 59 -3.70 6.50 -4.53
C LYS A 59 -2.23 6.29 -4.82
N ILE A 60 -1.92 5.15 -5.43
CA ILE A 60 -0.59 4.84 -5.95
C ILE A 60 -0.62 5.06 -7.45
N ARG A 61 0.34 5.83 -7.98
CA ARG A 61 0.53 6.02 -9.41
C ARG A 61 1.88 5.48 -9.82
N ILE A 62 1.88 4.55 -10.77
CA ILE A 62 3.10 4.03 -11.37
C ILE A 62 3.39 4.86 -12.61
N MET A 63 4.55 5.50 -12.62
CA MET A 63 5.00 6.40 -13.68
C MET A 63 6.28 5.85 -14.29
N LYS A 64 6.35 5.76 -15.61
CA LYS A 64 7.55 5.40 -16.36
C LYS A 64 7.83 6.46 -17.41
N GLU A 65 9.03 7.04 -17.39
CA GLU A 65 9.44 8.09 -18.34
C GLU A 65 8.45 9.26 -18.41
N GLY A 66 7.85 9.64 -17.27
CA GLY A 66 6.86 10.72 -17.19
C GLY A 66 5.45 10.36 -17.68
N LYS A 67 5.23 9.13 -18.18
CA LYS A 67 3.90 8.63 -18.56
C LYS A 67 3.31 7.76 -17.46
N LYS A 68 2.00 7.91 -17.24
CA LYS A 68 1.24 7.10 -16.27
C LYS A 68 1.03 5.71 -16.85
N GLU A 69 1.65 4.70 -16.23
CA GLU A 69 1.47 3.30 -16.61
C GLU A 69 0.24 2.68 -15.93
N SER A 70 0.03 2.97 -14.65
CA SER A 70 -1.13 2.45 -13.91
C SER A 70 -1.45 3.28 -12.66
N GLU A 71 -2.66 3.11 -12.13
CA GLU A 71 -3.11 3.70 -10.87
C GLU A 71 -3.85 2.67 -10.04
N ILE A 72 -3.45 2.53 -8.77
CA ILE A 72 -4.15 1.74 -7.78
C ILE A 72 -4.88 2.73 -6.88
N THR A 73 -6.21 2.71 -6.96
CA THR A 73 -7.04 3.60 -6.14
C THR A 73 -7.32 2.94 -4.80
N THR A 74 -6.85 3.58 -3.74
CA THR A 74 -7.22 3.35 -2.34
C THR A 74 -7.33 1.87 -1.93
N PRO A 75 -6.19 1.20 -1.72
CA PRO A 75 -6.10 -0.22 -1.36
C PRO A 75 -7.04 -0.70 -0.25
N ILE A 76 -7.27 0.10 0.79
CA ILE A 76 -8.11 -0.31 1.92
C ILE A 76 -9.60 -0.47 1.58
N PHE A 77 -10.06 0.09 0.46
CA PHE A 77 -11.43 -0.12 -0.03
C PHE A 77 -11.57 -1.33 -0.94
N ASP A 78 -10.45 -1.92 -1.34
CA ASP A 78 -10.47 -3.12 -2.16
C ASP A 78 -10.99 -4.31 -1.35
N LYS A 79 -11.72 -5.21 -2.00
CA LYS A 79 -12.27 -6.43 -1.37
C LYS A 79 -11.18 -7.26 -0.71
N ARG A 80 -9.96 -7.24 -1.27
CA ARG A 80 -8.81 -7.95 -0.70
C ARG A 80 -8.47 -7.52 0.73
N CYS A 81 -8.79 -6.28 1.13
CA CYS A 81 -8.52 -5.74 2.46
C CYS A 81 -9.75 -5.74 3.39
N GLU A 82 -10.88 -6.35 2.98
CA GLU A 82 -12.15 -6.25 3.70
C GLU A 82 -12.10 -6.82 5.12
N ALA A 83 -11.39 -7.92 5.34
CA ALA A 83 -11.24 -8.53 6.66
C ALA A 83 -10.51 -7.59 7.64
N LYS A 84 -9.43 -6.97 7.18
CA LYS A 84 -8.64 -6.00 7.97
C LYS A 84 -9.44 -4.73 8.25
N LYS A 85 -10.14 -4.22 7.24
CA LYS A 85 -11.06 -3.08 7.40
C LYS A 85 -12.15 -3.39 8.43
N SER A 86 -12.78 -4.57 8.34
CA SER A 86 -13.83 -4.99 9.27
C SER A 86 -13.34 -5.12 10.71
N TYR A 87 -12.07 -5.52 10.91
CA TYR A 87 -11.45 -5.53 12.23
C TYR A 87 -11.33 -4.11 12.81
N LEU A 88 -10.83 -3.16 12.02
CA LEU A 88 -10.69 -1.76 12.45
C LEU A 88 -12.04 -1.06 12.61
N ASP A 89 -13.02 -1.36 11.75
CA ASP A 89 -14.40 -0.88 11.89
C ASP A 89 -14.98 -1.26 13.27
N LYS A 90 -14.65 -2.44 13.81
CA LYS A 90 -15.06 -2.87 15.15
C LYS A 90 -14.26 -2.20 16.27
N MET A 91 -13.00 -1.85 16.03
CA MET A 91 -12.14 -1.19 17.01
C MET A 91 -12.53 0.28 17.26
N PHE A 92 -13.09 0.94 16.25
CA PHE A 92 -13.49 2.35 16.30
C PHE A 92 -15.01 2.57 16.50
N ARG A 93 -15.77 1.50 16.74
CA ARG A 93 -17.18 1.54 17.16
C ARG A 93 -17.28 1.47 18.67
#